data_AF-A0A7W3SS14-F1
#
_entry.id   AF-A0A7W3SS14-F1
#
_cell.length_a   1.000
_cell.length_b   1.000
_cell.length_c   1.000
_cell.angle_alpha   90.00
_cell.angle_beta   90.00
_cell.angle_gamma   90.00
#
_symmetry.space_group_name_H-M   'P 1'
#
loop_
_entity.id
_entity.type
_entity.pdbx_description
1 polymer ?
#
loop_
_entity_poly.entity_id
_entity_poly.type
_entity_poly.pdbx_seq_one_letter_code
_entity_poly.pdbx_strand_id
1 'polypeptide(L)'
;MDKLYTFTEQIIEYLYEKDLAYFVIRYSVDPPDQFKDAILQRFNEVDEEIKKLIRDIIKPEVDNYINVDIIISSFFCILDGILLSIGNSPREECEIRLKATWEFFFTWN
;
A
#
# COMPACT_ATOMS: atom_id res chain seq x y z
N MET A 1 7.79 -12.58 -5.52
CA MET A 1 7.03 -11.33 -5.30
C MET A 1 5.52 -11.53 -5.44
N ASP A 2 5.06 -12.68 -5.94
CA ASP A 2 3.65 -12.99 -6.20
C ASP A 2 2.75 -12.83 -4.98
N LYS A 3 3.23 -13.20 -3.78
CA LYS A 3 2.47 -13.02 -2.54
C LYS A 3 2.18 -11.56 -2.22
N LEU A 4 3.15 -10.68 -2.48
CA LEU A 4 3.00 -9.25 -2.25
C LEU A 4 2.05 -8.62 -3.29
N TYR A 5 2.06 -9.16 -4.52
CA TYR A 5 1.10 -8.78 -5.55
C TYR A 5 -0.33 -9.16 -5.15
N THR A 6 -0.54 -10.43 -4.80
CA THR A 6 -1.84 -10.94 -4.34
C THR A 6 -2.34 -10.18 -3.09
N PHE A 7 -1.45 -9.89 -2.15
CA PHE A 7 -1.78 -9.06 -0.99
C PHE A 7 -2.31 -7.68 -1.42
N THR A 8 -1.67 -7.06 -2.41
CA THR A 8 -2.07 -5.74 -2.92
C THR A 8 -3.42 -5.79 -3.64
N GLU A 9 -3.66 -6.82 -4.47
CA GLU A 9 -4.95 -7.04 -5.14
C GLU A 9 -6.09 -7.19 -4.11
N GLN A 10 -5.86 -7.97 -3.05
CA GLN A 10 -6.84 -8.16 -1.98
C GLN A 10 -7.14 -6.88 -1.20
N ILE A 11 -6.13 -6.03 -0.99
CA ILE A 11 -6.33 -4.70 -0.39
C ILE A 11 -7.21 -3.84 -1.31
N ILE A 12 -6.92 -3.80 -2.61
CA ILE A 12 -7.70 -3.01 -3.58
C ILE A 12 -9.16 -3.48 -3.59
N GLU A 13 -9.39 -4.79 -3.68
CA GLU A 13 -10.72 -5.38 -3.65
C GLU A 13 -11.47 -5.00 -2.37
N TYR A 14 -10.84 -5.20 -1.21
CA TYR A 14 -11.43 -4.84 0.08
C TYR A 14 -11.78 -3.35 0.17
N LEU A 15 -10.91 -2.46 -0.30
CA LEU A 15 -11.10 -1.03 -0.17
C LEU A 15 -12.21 -0.50 -1.10
N TYR A 16 -12.34 -1.02 -2.33
CA TYR A 16 -13.43 -0.62 -3.22
C TYR A 16 -14.81 -1.08 -2.72
N GLU A 17 -14.89 -2.10 -1.88
CA GLU A 17 -16.15 -2.60 -1.31
C GLU A 17 -16.60 -1.87 -0.04
N LYS A 18 -15.79 -0.94 0.50
CA LYS A 18 -16.02 -0.35 1.82
C LYS A 18 -16.06 1.17 1.77
N ASP A 19 -17.18 1.75 2.20
CA ASP A 19 -17.29 3.20 2.47
C ASP A 19 -16.21 3.71 3.44
N LEU A 20 -15.78 2.84 4.36
CA LEU A 20 -14.71 3.13 5.30
C LEU A 20 -13.37 3.42 4.60
N ALA A 21 -13.11 2.86 3.42
CA ALA A 21 -11.89 3.14 2.66
C ALA A 21 -11.82 4.61 2.23
N TYR A 22 -12.92 5.16 1.72
CA TYR A 22 -12.99 6.56 1.34
C TYR A 22 -12.83 7.50 2.53
N PHE A 23 -13.37 7.12 3.71
CA PHE A 23 -13.12 7.83 4.96
C PHE A 23 -11.62 7.85 5.29
N VAL A 24 -10.98 6.69 5.26
CA VAL A 24 -9.55 6.53 5.57
C VAL A 24 -8.68 7.35 4.61
N ILE A 25 -8.93 7.28 3.30
CA ILE A 25 -8.18 8.03 2.28
C ILE A 25 -8.35 9.54 2.44
N ARG A 26 -9.55 10.01 2.76
CA ARG A 26 -9.80 11.45 2.91
C ARG A 26 -9.04 12.02 4.09
N TYR A 27 -9.08 11.33 5.22
CA TYR A 27 -8.46 11.80 6.46
C TYR A 27 -6.97 11.46 6.57
N SER A 28 -6.44 10.60 5.72
CA SER A 28 -4.98 10.47 5.54
C SER A 28 -4.38 11.65 4.77
N VAL A 29 -5.14 12.25 3.84
CA VAL A 29 -4.68 13.39 3.03
C VAL A 29 -4.95 14.74 3.72
N ASP A 30 -6.16 14.94 4.24
CA ASP A 30 -6.61 16.21 4.81
C ASP A 30 -7.40 16.00 6.13
N PRO A 31 -6.70 15.63 7.22
CA PRO A 31 -7.33 15.47 8.53
C PRO A 31 -7.76 16.82 9.12
N PRO A 32 -8.85 16.88 9.91
CA PRO A 32 -9.22 18.11 10.62
C PRO A 32 -8.14 18.51 11.62
N ASP A 33 -7.79 19.80 11.66
CA ASP A 33 -6.69 20.33 12.48
C ASP A 33 -6.73 19.87 13.94
N GLN A 34 -7.92 19.86 14.55
CA GLN A 34 -8.09 19.47 15.95
C GLN A 34 -7.72 18.00 16.23
N PHE A 35 -7.80 17.13 15.22
CA PHE A 35 -7.56 15.69 15.35
C PHE A 35 -6.33 15.21 14.58
N LYS A 36 -5.62 16.11 13.88
CA LYS A 36 -4.51 15.79 12.99
C LYS A 36 -3.47 14.88 13.64
N ASP A 37 -2.96 15.27 14.80
CA ASP A 37 -1.90 14.49 15.48
C ASP A 37 -2.38 13.10 15.91
N ALA A 38 -3.63 13.00 16.40
CA ALA A 38 -4.22 11.74 16.81
C ALA A 38 -4.44 10.80 15.62
N ILE A 39 -4.92 11.34 14.49
CA ILE A 39 -5.13 10.60 13.25
C ILE A 39 -3.78 10.14 12.68
N LEU A 40 -2.79 11.02 12.61
CA LEU A 40 -1.43 10.69 12.15
C LEU A 40 -0.78 9.62 13.01
N GLN A 41 -0.94 9.67 14.34
CA GLN A 41 -0.44 8.63 15.22
C GLN A 41 -1.07 7.27 14.89
N ARG A 42 -2.38 7.21 14.65
CA ARG A 42 -3.05 5.96 14.26
C ARG A 42 -2.57 5.44 12.92
N PHE A 43 -2.33 6.31 11.93
CA PHE A 43 -1.74 5.90 10.66
C PHE A 43 -0.35 5.31 10.86
N ASN A 44 0.51 5.96 11.65
CA ASN A 44 1.84 5.43 11.94
C ASN A 44 1.79 4.05 12.64
N GLU A 45 0.86 3.85 13.58
CA GLU A 45 0.65 2.55 14.24
C GLU A 45 0.28 1.46 13.22
N VAL A 46 -0.63 1.77 12.29
CA VAL A 46 -1.05 0.84 11.23
C VAL A 46 0.11 0.56 10.26
N ASP A 47 0.86 1.59 9.86
CA ASP A 47 2.01 1.45 8.97
C ASP A 47 3.07 0.52 9.56
N GLU A 48 3.35 0.61 10.86
CA GLU A 48 4.31 -0.30 11.51
C GLU A 48 3.83 -1.76 11.50
N GLU A 49 2.53 -2.02 11.65
CA GLU A 49 1.99 -3.38 11.52
C GLU A 49 2.04 -3.89 10.08
N ILE A 50 1.74 -3.02 9.10
CA ILE A 50 1.87 -3.34 7.68
C ILE A 50 3.34 -3.63 7.31
N LYS A 51 4.30 -2.85 7.82
CA LYS A 51 5.74 -3.10 7.62
C LYS A 51 6.16 -4.47 8.11
N LYS A 52 5.69 -4.89 9.29
CA LYS A 52 5.96 -6.24 9.82
C LYS A 52 5.39 -7.31 8.90
N LEU A 53 4.14 -7.15 8.47
CA LEU A 53 3.49 -8.08 7.55
C LEU A 53 4.23 -8.20 6.22
N ILE A 54 4.60 -7.08 5.59
CA ILE A 54 5.37 -7.08 4.34
C ILE A 54 6.72 -7.76 4.55
N ARG A 55 7.42 -7.44 5.64
CA ARG A 55 8.70 -8.07 5.98
C ARG A 55 8.56 -9.60 6.02
N ASP A 56 7.52 -10.12 6.66
CA ASP A 56 7.26 -11.55 6.75
C ASP A 56 6.92 -12.18 5.40
N ILE A 57 6.22 -11.44 4.52
CA ILE A 57 5.93 -11.86 3.14
C ILE A 57 7.22 -11.97 2.31
N ILE A 58 8.11 -10.97 2.38
CA ILE A 58 9.28 -10.88 1.50
C ILE A 58 10.51 -11.62 2.03
N LYS A 59 10.66 -11.80 3.34
CA LYS A 59 11.84 -12.46 3.95
C LYS A 59 12.20 -13.83 3.34
N PRO A 60 11.25 -14.70 2.95
CA PRO A 60 11.56 -15.97 2.29
C PRO A 60 12.00 -15.83 0.82
N GLU A 61 11.75 -14.69 0.18
CA GLU A 61 11.87 -14.49 -1.27
C GLU A 61 13.04 -13.58 -1.67
N VAL A 62 13.69 -12.95 -0.68
CA VAL A 62 14.74 -11.94 -0.92
C VAL A 62 16.11 -12.55 -0.64
N ASP A 63 16.99 -12.51 -1.64
CA ASP A 63 18.41 -12.83 -1.46
C ASP A 63 19.05 -11.89 -0.45
N ASN A 64 20.01 -12.40 0.33
CA ASN A 64 20.70 -11.65 1.41
C ASN A 64 21.39 -10.34 0.96
N TYR A 65 21.45 -10.07 -0.36
CA TYR A 65 22.08 -8.89 -0.94
C TYR A 65 21.15 -7.69 -1.10
N ILE A 66 19.83 -7.86 -1.03
CA ILE A 66 18.88 -6.76 -1.16
C ILE A 66 18.47 -6.27 0.23
N ASN A 67 18.60 -4.97 0.46
CA ASN A 67 18.17 -4.36 1.71
C ASN A 67 16.63 -4.40 1.80
N VAL A 68 16.12 -5.22 2.72
CA VAL A 68 14.70 -5.41 3.00
C VAL A 68 13.97 -4.09 3.28
N ASP A 69 14.62 -3.13 3.94
CA ASP A 69 14.01 -1.84 4.26
C ASP A 69 13.80 -0.97 3.00
N ILE A 70 14.65 -1.13 1.98
CA ILE A 70 14.48 -0.47 0.67
C ILE A 70 13.26 -1.04 -0.06
N ILE A 71 13.07 -2.37 -0.02
CA ILE A 71 11.90 -3.03 -0.62
C ILE A 71 10.63 -2.55 0.07
N ILE A 72 10.61 -2.57 1.41
CA ILE A 72 9.45 -2.12 2.19
C ILE A 72 9.14 -0.65 1.87
N SER A 73 10.14 0.24 1.89
CA SER A 73 9.92 1.65 1.61
C SER A 73 9.39 1.88 0.19
N SER A 74 9.96 1.20 -0.80
CA SER A 74 9.49 1.25 -2.20
C SER A 74 8.05 0.75 -2.33
N PHE A 75 7.72 -0.32 -1.62
CA PHE A 75 6.37 -0.88 -1.64
C PHE A 75 5.34 0.05 -0.97
N PHE A 76 5.70 0.76 0.10
CA PHE A 76 4.84 1.79 0.67
C PHE A 76 4.53 2.90 -0.34
N CYS A 77 5.50 3.35 -1.14
CA CYS A 77 5.22 4.32 -2.20
C CYS A 77 4.22 3.80 -3.25
N ILE A 78 4.25 2.49 -3.54
CA ILE A 78 3.27 1.84 -4.43
C ILE A 78 1.89 1.84 -3.77
N LEU A 79 1.80 1.44 -2.50
CA LEU A 79 0.55 1.46 -1.73
C LEU A 79 -0.05 2.86 -1.65
N ASP A 80 0.75 3.89 -1.38
CA ASP A 80 0.30 5.29 -1.34
C ASP A 80 -0.34 5.72 -2.67
N GLY A 81 0.32 5.38 -3.78
CA GLY A 81 -0.21 5.65 -5.12
C GLY A 81 -1.52 4.91 -5.41
N ILE A 82 -1.65 3.67 -4.95
CA ILE A 82 -2.85 2.87 -5.08
C ILE A 82 -4.00 3.44 -4.25
N LEU A 83 -3.74 3.79 -2.99
CA LEU A 83 -4.73 4.41 -2.10
C LEU A 83 -5.27 5.71 -2.68
N LEU A 84 -4.40 6.54 -3.24
CA LEU A 84 -4.80 7.76 -3.94
C LEU A 84 -5.63 7.43 -5.20
N SER A 85 -5.25 6.40 -5.95
CA SER A 85 -5.98 5.94 -7.13
C SER A 85 -7.40 5.46 -6.77
N ILE A 86 -7.56 4.74 -5.66
CA ILE A 86 -8.88 4.27 -5.18
C ILE A 86 -9.80 5.46 -4.88
N GLY A 87 -9.26 6.52 -4.28
CA GLY A 87 -10.03 7.72 -3.94
C GLY A 87 -10.41 8.60 -5.14
N ASN A 88 -9.71 8.49 -6.27
CA ASN A 88 -9.80 9.46 -7.36
C ASN A 88 -10.10 8.87 -8.75
N SER A 89 -10.03 7.54 -8.91
CA SER A 89 -10.17 6.86 -10.20
C SER A 89 -11.11 5.65 -10.14
N PRO A 90 -11.73 5.27 -11.27
CA PRO A 90 -12.44 4.00 -11.40
C PRO A 90 -11.53 2.80 -11.10
N ARG A 91 -12.11 1.70 -10.62
CA ARG A 91 -11.40 0.46 -10.27
C ARG A 91 -10.51 -0.05 -11.40
N GLU A 92 -11.02 -0.08 -12.63
CA GLU A 92 -10.28 -0.53 -13.82
C GLU A 92 -8.97 0.26 -14.01
N GLU A 93 -8.98 1.57 -13.77
CA GLU A 93 -7.77 2.40 -13.90
C GLU A 93 -6.76 2.09 -12.80
N CYS A 94 -7.22 1.81 -11.58
CA CYS A 94 -6.38 1.38 -10.47
C CYS A 94 -5.69 0.04 -10.77
N GLU A 95 -6.43 -0.94 -11.29
CA GLU A 95 -5.91 -2.26 -11.67
C GLU A 95 -4.88 -2.18 -12.80
N ILE A 96 -5.11 -1.34 -13.82
CA ILE A 96 -4.14 -1.08 -14.90
C ILE A 96 -2.83 -0.51 -14.33
N ARG A 97 -2.93 0.47 -13.43
CA ARG A 97 -1.76 1.10 -12.78
C ARG A 97 -0.99 0.10 -11.93
N LEU A 98 -1.67 -0.69 -11.10
CA LEU A 98 -1.04 -1.74 -10.29
C LEU A 98 -0.25 -2.70 -11.18
N LYS A 99 -0.88 -3.22 -12.24
CA LYS A 99 -0.23 -4.15 -13.17
C LYS A 99 1.02 -3.54 -13.80
N ALA A 100 0.93 -2.33 -14.33
CA ALA A 100 2.06 -1.64 -14.96
C ALA A 100 3.21 -1.39 -13.97
N THR A 101 2.89 -0.95 -12.75
CA THR A 101 3.88 -0.77 -11.68
C THR A 101 4.56 -2.10 -11.35
N TRP A 102 3.80 -3.18 -11.24
CA TRP A 102 4.34 -4.47 -10.87
C TRP A 102 5.26 -5.07 -11.94
N GLU A 103 4.82 -5.00 -13.21
CA GLU A 103 5.62 -5.43 -14.36
C GLU A 103 6.95 -4.70 -14.45
N PHE A 104 6.98 -3.40 -14.13
CA PHE A 104 8.21 -2.60 -14.17
C PHE A 104 9.16 -2.92 -13.01
N PHE A 105 8.67 -2.98 -11.78
CA PHE A 105 9.54 -3.09 -10.59
C PHE A 105 9.91 -4.52 -10.20
N PHE A 106 9.05 -5.50 -10.51
CA PHE A 106 9.16 -6.84 -9.90
C PHE A 106 9.24 -7.99 -10.88
N THR A 107 9.00 -7.76 -12.18
CA THR A 107 9.10 -8.79 -13.23
C THR A 107 10.44 -8.76 -13.97
N TRP A 108 11.26 -7.73 -13.79
CA TRP A 108 12.63 -7.63 -14.33
C TRP A 108 13.67 -8.04 -13.29
N ASN A 109 13.71 -9.32 -12.91
CA ASN A 109 14.86 -9.97 -12.25
C ASN A 109 14.91 -11.45 -12.62
#